data_AF-A0A967HLL8-F1
#
_entry.id   AF-A0A967HLL8-F1
#
_cell.length_a   1.000
_cell.length_b   1.000
_cell.length_c   1.000
_cell.angle_alpha   90.00
_cell.angle_beta   90.00
_cell.angle_gamma   90.00
#
_symmetry.space_group_name_H-M   'P 1'
#
loop_
_entity.id
_entity.type
_entity.pdbx_description
1 polymer ?
#
loop_
_entity_poly.entity_id
_entity_poly.type
_entity_poly.pdbx_seq_one_letter_code
_entity_poly.pdbx_strand_id
1 'polypeptide(L)'
;MGRAVRNAVVGSLASRVPSDASFVVNPRPRPWTGLVELEAPVPEDAGTVSAELPDGTVLPVQETARSQTLLAEEKLAAGDL
;
A
#
# COMPACT_ATOMS: atom_id res chain seq x y z
N MET A 1 23.17 4.22 -15.89
CA MET A 1 22.15 3.94 -16.94
C MET A 1 21.03 3.02 -16.43
N GLY A 2 21.29 1.79 -15.99
CA GLY A 2 20.24 0.80 -15.66
C GLY A 2 19.19 1.22 -14.59
N ARG A 3 19.59 1.93 -13.53
CA ARG A 3 18.65 2.39 -12.49
C ARG A 3 17.63 3.42 -12.99
N ALA A 4 18.07 4.34 -13.85
CA ALA A 4 17.21 5.37 -14.42
C ALA A 4 16.16 4.76 -15.34
N VAL A 5 16.58 3.83 -16.21
CA VAL A 5 15.67 3.08 -17.09
C VAL A 5 14.67 2.27 -16.27
N ARG A 6 15.13 1.53 -15.26
CA ARG A 6 14.25 0.78 -14.36
C ARG A 6 13.19 1.68 -13.73
N ASN A 7 13.59 2.81 -13.17
CA ASN A 7 12.66 3.73 -12.51
C ASN A 7 11.65 4.33 -13.50
N ALA A 8 12.08 4.68 -14.72
CA ALA A 8 11.17 5.17 -15.76
C ALA A 8 10.13 4.11 -16.15
N VAL A 9 10.55 2.86 -16.33
CA VAL A 9 9.64 1.74 -16.66
C VAL A 9 8.68 1.47 -15.50
N VAL A 10 9.18 1.38 -14.27
CA VAL A 10 8.33 1.18 -13.08
C VAL A 10 7.34 2.33 -12.92
N GLY A 11 7.75 3.58 -13.12
CA GLY A 11 6.86 4.74 -13.05
C GLY A 11 5.75 4.70 -14.10
N SER A 12 6.06 4.32 -15.35
CA SER A 12 5.07 4.17 -16.42
C SER A 12 4.10 2.99 -16.21
N LEU A 13 4.52 1.95 -15.48
CA LEU A 13 3.63 0.88 -15.06
C LEU A 13 2.73 1.33 -13.90
N ALA A 14 3.33 1.96 -12.89
CA ALA A 14 2.61 2.48 -11.73
C ALA A 14 1.54 3.52 -12.10
N SER A 15 1.76 4.33 -13.14
CA SER A 15 0.77 5.32 -13.59
C SER A 15 -0.51 4.72 -14.18
N ARG A 16 -0.57 3.40 -14.37
CA ARG A 16 -1.75 2.67 -14.85
C ARG A 16 -2.47 1.90 -13.74
N VAL A 17 -1.95 1.96 -12.52
CA VAL A 17 -2.51 1.27 -11.36
C VAL A 17 -3.66 2.11 -10.82
N PRO A 18 -4.85 1.52 -10.60
CA PRO A 18 -5.96 2.19 -9.93
C PRO A 18 -5.56 2.78 -8.57
N SER A 19 -6.29 3.80 -8.12
CA SER A 19 -6.01 4.47 -6.84
C SER A 19 -6.21 3.59 -5.60
N ASP A 20 -7.00 2.54 -5.73
CA ASP A 20 -7.33 1.53 -4.72
C ASP A 20 -6.52 0.22 -4.91
N ALA A 21 -5.55 0.22 -5.81
CA ALA A 21 -4.72 -0.95 -6.11
C ALA A 21 -3.24 -0.70 -5.82
N SER A 22 -2.51 -1.80 -5.60
CA SER A 22 -1.06 -1.78 -5.38
C SER A 22 -0.33 -2.55 -6.49
N PHE A 23 0.84 -2.05 -6.89
CA PHE A 23 1.71 -2.71 -7.85
C PHE A 23 3.04 -3.09 -7.21
N VAL A 24 3.30 -4.41 -7.14
CA VAL A 24 4.49 -4.96 -6.52
C VAL A 24 5.47 -5.44 -7.60
N VAL A 25 6.71 -4.97 -7.53
CA VAL A 25 7.77 -5.37 -8.45
C VAL A 25 8.83 -6.16 -7.71
N ASN A 26 9.13 -7.37 -8.19
CA ASN A 26 10.33 -8.10 -7.80
C ASN A 26 11.51 -7.63 -8.67
N PRO A 27 12.51 -6.90 -8.13
CA PRO A 27 13.65 -6.44 -8.92
C PRO A 27 14.70 -7.53 -9.16
N ARG A 28 14.52 -8.74 -8.61
CA ARG A 28 15.48 -9.85 -8.76
C ARG A 28 15.27 -10.55 -10.11
N PRO A 29 16.34 -11.04 -10.76
CA PRO A 29 16.24 -11.78 -12.03
C PRO A 29 15.70 -13.21 -11.86
N ARG A 30 15.16 -13.55 -10.68
CA ARG A 30 14.68 -14.89 -10.33
C ARG A 30 13.36 -14.80 -9.58
N PRO A 31 12.51 -15.84 -9.65
CA PRO A 31 11.30 -15.92 -8.85
C PRO A 31 11.60 -15.72 -7.37
N TRP A 32 10.68 -15.05 -6.69
CA TRP A 32 10.74 -14.80 -5.26
C TRP A 32 9.36 -15.00 -4.66
N THR A 33 9.33 -15.68 -3.51
CA THR A 33 8.14 -15.92 -2.71
C THR A 33 8.40 -15.37 -1.31
N GLY A 34 7.48 -14.56 -0.83
CA GLY A 34 7.51 -13.99 0.50
C GLY A 34 6.27 -13.14 0.75
N LEU A 35 6.06 -12.79 2.02
CA LEU A 35 5.03 -11.83 2.40
C LEU A 35 5.50 -10.41 2.07
N VAL A 36 4.55 -9.58 1.66
CA VAL A 36 4.74 -8.15 1.46
C VAL A 36 3.71 -7.42 2.32
N GLU A 37 4.14 -6.35 2.97
CA GLU A 37 3.27 -5.44 3.69
C GLU A 37 2.99 -4.24 2.78
N LEU A 38 1.73 -3.84 2.69
CA LEU A 38 1.26 -2.78 1.81
C LEU A 38 0.38 -1.82 2.61
N GLU A 39 0.57 -0.54 2.39
CA GLU A 39 -0.38 0.48 2.84
C GLU A 39 -1.43 0.66 1.73
N ALA A 40 -2.69 0.49 2.09
CA ALA A 40 -3.81 0.68 1.18
C ALA A 40 -4.80 1.69 1.76
N PRO A 41 -5.31 2.64 0.97
CA PRO A 41 -6.40 3.49 1.40
C PRO A 41 -7.67 2.64 1.56
N VAL A 42 -8.26 2.66 2.75
CA VAL A 42 -9.52 1.98 3.03
C VAL A 42 -10.55 2.99 3.57
N PRO A 43 -11.83 2.90 3.17
CA PRO A 43 -12.90 3.68 3.78
C PRO A 43 -12.98 3.46 5.30
N GLU A 44 -13.40 4.47 6.06
CA GLU A 44 -13.47 4.38 7.53
C GLU A 44 -14.41 3.27 8.03
N ASP A 45 -15.48 3.01 7.28
CA ASP A 45 -16.49 1.99 7.54
C ASP A 45 -16.18 0.64 6.87
N ALA A 46 -15.01 0.49 6.26
CA ALA A 46 -14.60 -0.76 5.64
C ALA A 46 -14.43 -1.86 6.71
N GLY A 47 -15.09 -2.99 6.44
CA GLY A 47 -14.95 -4.23 7.20
C GLY A 47 -13.61 -4.93 6.93
N THR A 48 -13.67 -6.23 6.69
CA THR A 48 -12.48 -7.03 6.37
C THR A 48 -11.91 -6.62 5.01
N VAL A 49 -10.60 -6.40 4.96
CA VAL A 49 -9.86 -6.12 3.72
C VAL A 49 -9.50 -7.43 3.04
N SER A 50 -9.67 -7.50 1.72
CA SER A 50 -9.14 -8.57 0.86
C SER A 50 -8.36 -7.99 -0.30
N ALA A 51 -7.33 -8.70 -0.76
CA ALA A 51 -6.65 -8.36 -2.01
C ALA A 51 -7.18 -9.24 -3.14
N GLU A 52 -7.28 -8.67 -4.34
CA GLU A 52 -7.73 -9.37 -5.54
C GLU A 52 -6.68 -9.21 -6.64
N LEU A 53 -6.35 -10.31 -7.33
CA LEU A 53 -5.54 -10.27 -8.54
C LEU A 53 -6.38 -9.80 -9.73
N PRO A 54 -5.76 -9.29 -10.81
CA PRO A 54 -6.49 -8.84 -12.00
C PRO A 54 -7.37 -9.91 -12.69
N ASP A 55 -7.17 -11.19 -12.38
CA ASP A 55 -7.97 -12.31 -12.89
C ASP A 55 -9.17 -12.66 -12.00
N GLY A 56 -9.42 -11.88 -10.93
CA GLY A 56 -10.50 -12.11 -9.98
C GLY A 56 -10.12 -13.00 -8.79
N THR A 57 -8.89 -13.52 -8.73
CA THR A 57 -8.47 -14.38 -7.63
C THR A 57 -8.30 -13.58 -6.35
N VAL A 58 -9.07 -13.93 -5.31
CA VAL A 58 -8.95 -13.34 -3.97
C VAL A 58 -7.79 -13.99 -3.22
N LEU A 59 -6.89 -13.15 -2.71
CA LEU A 59 -5.76 -13.54 -1.90
C LEU A 59 -6.05 -13.36 -0.41
N PRO A 60 -5.62 -14.29 0.45
CA PRO A 60 -5.68 -14.08 1.89
C PRO A 60 -4.72 -12.96 2.28
N VAL A 61 -5.22 -12.00 3.05
CA VAL A 61 -4.43 -10.90 3.62
C VAL A 61 -4.66 -10.82 5.13
N GLN A 62 -3.71 -10.22 5.81
CA GLN A 62 -3.81 -9.93 7.24
C GLN A 62 -3.56 -8.44 7.43
N GLU A 63 -4.52 -7.77 8.06
CA GLU A 63 -4.33 -6.39 8.50
C GLU A 63 -3.32 -6.37 9.66
N THR A 64 -2.20 -5.68 9.46
CA THR A 64 -1.12 -5.54 10.45
C THR A 64 -1.33 -4.33 11.35
N ALA A 65 -1.85 -3.24 10.79
CA ALA A 65 -2.20 -2.01 11.50
C ALA A 65 -3.27 -1.22 10.72
N ARG A 66 -4.00 -0.36 11.44
CA ARG A 66 -4.90 0.64 10.86
C ARG A 66 -4.51 2.01 11.39
N SER A 67 -4.02 2.87 10.50
CA SER A 67 -3.74 4.26 10.85
C SER A 67 -5.05 5.01 11.08
N GLN A 68 -5.15 5.73 12.20
CA GLN A 68 -6.26 6.65 12.42
C GLN A 68 -6.03 7.91 11.57
N THR A 69 -7.05 8.35 10.85
CA THR A 69 -7.01 9.62 10.11
C THR A 69 -7.16 10.78 11.09
N LEU A 70 -6.13 11.03 11.91
CA LEU A 70 -6.08 12.19 12.79
C LEU A 70 -5.57 13.40 12.00
N LEU A 71 -6.45 14.38 11.80
CA LEU A 71 -6.10 15.64 11.14
C LEU A 71 -5.18 16.52 11.99
N ALA A 72 -5.37 16.51 13.31
CA ALA A 72 -4.49 17.14 14.29
C ALA A 72 -4.73 16.52 15.66
N GLU A 73 -3.65 16.31 16.42
CA GLU A 73 -3.71 16.00 17.85
C GLU A 73 -2.91 17.09 18.58
N GLU A 74 -3.55 17.82 19.49
CA GLU A 74 -2.89 18.81 20.34
C GLU A 74 -2.93 18.33 21.78
N LYS A 75 -1.75 18.21 22.41
CA LYS A 75 -1.63 17.98 23.86
C LYS A 75 -1.36 19.31 24.54
N LEU A 76 -2.38 19.84 25.19
CA LEU A 76 -2.25 21.01 26.07
C LEU A 76 -1.76 20.57 27.44
N ALA A 77 -0.76 21.28 27.98
CA ALA A 77 -0.36 21.09 29.37
C ALA A 77 -1.48 21.59 30.29
N ALA A 78 -1.71 20.92 31.41
CA ALA A 78 -2.80 21.26 32.34
C ALA A 78 -2.71 22.69 32.92
N GLY A 79 -1.56 23.36 32.79
CA GLY A 79 -1.37 24.74 33.22
C GLY A 79 -1.74 25.80 32.17
N ASP A 80 -2.08 25.38 30.95
CA ASP A 80 -2.43 26.27 29.83
C ASP A 80 -3.95 26.27 29.51
N LEU A 81 -4.77 25.78 30.46
CA LEU A 81 -6.25 25.85 30.43
C LEU A 81 -6.80 27.04 31.23
#